data_AF-A0A7M1QBX4-F1
#
_entry.id   AF-A0A7M1QBX4-F1
#
_cell.length_a   1.000
_cell.length_b   1.000
_cell.length_c   1.000
_cell.angle_alpha   90.00
_cell.angle_beta   90.00
_cell.angle_gamma   90.00
#
_symmetry.space_group_name_H-M   'P 1'
#
loop_
_entity.id
_entity.type
_entity.pdbx_description
1 polymer ?
#
loop_
_entity_poly.entity_id
_entity_poly.type
_entity_poly.pdbx_seq_one_letter_code
_entity_poly.pdbx_strand_id
1 'polypeptide(L)'
;MDSNNNALTHRANADGRELEAFIGGCLEEDITTYNALASVCLPRLLGVSARFLEQPSHREAVCRDTLLIARRNLSQRDRKVSASCWLYGILGSRLYNQLLALHGSLSGVMERLGSLATPYRGKLETPTGPRPALLSGAPLVSLADKVPPVPPSPALLSDLRESIEAEIAHRRAPLTPTGELVYPPLYDPALRYRMLCSRTAHVLKEGFKRHLGRPLEEWLFRRWLDGKAGGALLEQNGLPRRSVEAYLDERLDIAIDPEALECGLDFPVSFPSRSQRRRIANFFIWSGDWDQLTMNLANSQRRRFIQDLWTQRLDLTASASYAELMSRLEKGLPRRLHHQGILLDSERRILAYLSRYLLYMEDMSCFGFKSDLGKDRLGVVLDRNGNIIKINKGLHRLAMARVVGLKRVTVRVRGVHQHWWEAHKTGARGREAMENVAMSLPSPALYY
;
A
#
# COMPACT_ATOMS: atom_id res chain seq x y z
N MET A 1 -6.61 16.93 49.46
CA MET A 1 -6.76 17.23 48.02
C MET A 1 -6.68 15.95 47.16
N ASP A 2 -6.79 14.76 47.76
CA ASP A 2 -6.57 13.47 47.07
C ASP A 2 -7.83 12.84 46.45
N SER A 3 -9.03 13.35 46.76
CA SER A 3 -10.29 12.78 46.25
C SER A 3 -10.57 13.10 44.77
N ASN A 4 -9.89 14.09 44.17
CA ASN A 4 -10.12 14.49 42.78
C ASN A 4 -9.32 13.67 41.77
N ASN A 5 -8.25 12.99 42.21
CA ASN A 5 -7.40 12.18 41.32
C ASN A 5 -8.02 10.81 40.99
N ASN A 6 -8.78 10.21 41.93
CA ASN A 6 -9.46 8.93 41.70
C ASN A 6 -10.65 9.03 40.73
N ALA A 7 -11.36 10.17 40.70
CA ALA A 7 -12.47 10.38 39.77
C ALA A 7 -12.01 10.48 38.30
N LEU A 8 -10.86 11.10 38.05
CA LEU A 8 -10.26 11.22 36.71
C LEU A 8 -9.75 9.87 36.18
N THR A 9 -9.17 9.03 37.05
CA THR A 9 -8.70 7.69 36.65
C THR A 9 -9.86 6.73 36.37
N HIS A 10 -10.97 6.83 37.09
CA HIS A 10 -12.16 6.01 36.82
C HIS A 10 -12.86 6.38 35.51
N ARG A 11 -12.94 7.68 35.15
CA ARG A 11 -13.58 8.13 33.91
C ARG A 11 -12.77 7.78 32.66
N ALA A 12 -11.44 7.91 32.71
CA ALA A 12 -10.55 7.49 31.64
C ALA A 12 -10.61 5.97 31.36
N ASN A 13 -10.83 5.16 32.40
CA ASN A 13 -10.99 3.70 32.27
C ASN A 13 -12.34 3.28 31.67
N ALA A 14 -13.42 4.05 31.90
CA ALA A 14 -14.73 3.76 31.31
C ALA A 14 -14.72 4.01 29.79
N ASP A 15 -14.23 5.19 29.37
CA ASP A 15 -14.13 5.57 27.96
C ASP A 15 -13.23 4.61 27.16
N GLY A 16 -12.14 4.12 27.76
CA GLY A 16 -11.25 3.16 27.13
C GLY A 16 -11.91 1.79 26.89
N ARG A 17 -12.71 1.30 27.86
CA ARG A 17 -13.44 0.03 27.72
C ARG A 17 -14.58 0.14 26.72
N GLU A 18 -15.28 1.27 26.69
CA GLU A 18 -16.31 1.55 25.68
C GLU A 18 -15.69 1.58 24.28
N LEU A 19 -14.55 2.26 24.10
CA LEU A 19 -13.87 2.29 22.81
C LEU A 19 -13.40 0.91 22.36
N GLU A 20 -12.88 0.09 23.27
CA GLU A 20 -12.52 -1.30 22.99
C GLU A 20 -13.74 -2.13 22.55
N ALA A 21 -14.89 -1.95 23.20
CA ALA A 21 -16.13 -2.62 22.83
C ALA A 21 -16.62 -2.17 21.43
N PHE A 22 -16.60 -0.87 21.13
CA PHE A 22 -16.97 -0.35 19.81
C PHE A 22 -16.02 -0.81 18.70
N ILE A 23 -14.72 -0.83 18.98
CA ILE A 23 -13.72 -1.38 18.04
C ILE A 23 -13.96 -2.88 17.82
N GLY A 24 -14.27 -3.64 18.87
CA GLY A 24 -14.66 -5.04 18.75
C GLY A 24 -15.86 -5.23 17.82
N GLY A 25 -16.95 -4.50 18.05
CA GLY A 25 -18.17 -4.59 17.23
C GLY A 25 -18.00 -4.08 15.79
N CYS A 26 -17.07 -3.16 15.53
CA CYS A 26 -16.77 -2.69 14.17
C CYS A 26 -16.21 -3.78 13.25
N LEU A 27 -15.71 -4.90 13.79
CA LEU A 27 -15.33 -6.08 13.01
C LEU A 27 -16.55 -6.79 12.39
N GLU A 28 -17.73 -6.66 13.00
CA GLU A 28 -18.98 -7.33 12.58
C GLU A 28 -19.69 -6.64 11.40
N GLU A 29 -18.99 -5.71 10.72
CA GLU A 29 -19.41 -5.04 9.48
C GLU A 29 -20.65 -4.13 9.58
N ASP A 30 -21.06 -3.77 10.79
CA ASP A 30 -22.25 -2.95 10.99
C ASP A 30 -21.97 -1.43 10.92
N ILE A 31 -22.73 -0.74 10.06
CA ILE A 31 -22.71 0.72 9.91
C ILE A 31 -23.16 1.41 11.20
N THR A 32 -24.07 0.81 11.98
CA THR A 32 -24.58 1.45 13.20
C THR A 32 -23.52 1.48 14.30
N THR A 33 -22.78 0.38 14.47
CA THR A 33 -21.63 0.31 15.37
C THR A 33 -20.54 1.30 14.98
N TYR A 34 -20.28 1.47 13.68
CA TYR A 34 -19.34 2.48 13.22
C TYR A 34 -19.84 3.91 13.48
N ASN A 35 -21.13 4.19 13.24
CA ASN A 35 -21.70 5.51 13.52
C ASN A 35 -21.65 5.84 15.02
N ALA A 36 -21.85 4.84 15.89
CA ALA A 36 -21.67 4.98 17.33
C ALA A 36 -20.20 5.26 17.70
N LEU A 37 -19.25 4.54 17.10
CA LEU A 37 -17.83 4.82 17.28
C LEU A 37 -17.48 6.26 16.85
N ALA A 38 -17.97 6.68 15.68
CA ALA A 38 -17.72 8.00 15.14
C ALA A 38 -18.35 9.10 16.01
N SER A 39 -19.59 8.94 16.49
CA SER A 39 -20.25 9.94 17.33
C SER A 39 -19.51 10.17 18.66
N VAL A 40 -18.92 9.12 19.23
CA VAL A 40 -18.13 9.20 20.47
C VAL A 40 -16.74 9.80 20.21
N CYS A 41 -16.04 9.34 19.17
CA CYS A 41 -14.63 9.70 18.96
C CYS A 41 -14.45 11.02 18.22
N LEU A 42 -15.27 11.29 17.20
CA LEU A 42 -15.05 12.36 16.24
C LEU A 42 -14.96 13.75 16.89
N PRO A 43 -15.81 14.12 17.87
CA PRO A 43 -15.69 15.43 18.51
C PRO A 43 -14.36 15.63 19.25
N ARG A 44 -13.83 14.57 19.86
CA ARG A 44 -12.53 14.61 20.56
C ARG A 44 -11.37 14.66 19.57
N LEU A 45 -11.43 13.89 18.49
CA LEU A 45 -10.43 13.95 17.41
C LEU A 45 -10.37 15.35 16.79
N LEU A 46 -11.53 15.99 16.57
CA LEU A 46 -11.63 17.35 16.05
C LEU A 46 -11.07 18.39 17.04
N GLY A 47 -11.39 18.26 18.33
CA GLY A 47 -10.82 19.09 19.38
C GLY A 47 -9.29 19.05 19.39
N VAL A 48 -8.72 17.84 19.41
CA VAL A 48 -7.27 17.65 19.32
C VAL A 48 -6.71 18.24 18.02
N SER A 49 -7.32 17.95 16.87
CA SER A 49 -6.86 18.45 15.57
C SER A 49 -6.89 19.99 15.48
N ALA A 50 -7.86 20.64 16.15
CA ALA A 50 -7.97 22.09 16.20
C ALA A 50 -6.81 22.78 16.94
N ARG A 51 -6.05 22.04 17.78
CA ARG A 51 -4.82 22.55 18.40
C ARG A 51 -3.66 22.67 17.41
N PHE A 52 -3.68 21.88 16.34
CA PHE A 52 -2.58 21.81 15.37
C PHE A 52 -2.91 22.55 14.08
N LEU A 53 -4.15 22.42 13.60
CA LEU A 53 -4.59 22.90 12.29
C LEU A 53 -5.57 24.06 12.45
N GLU A 54 -5.38 25.13 11.67
CA GLU A 54 -6.20 26.34 11.78
C GLU A 54 -7.47 26.28 10.91
N GLN A 55 -7.36 25.73 9.71
CA GLN A 55 -8.49 25.62 8.79
C GLN A 55 -9.41 24.45 9.18
N PRO A 56 -10.73 24.67 9.34
CA PRO A 56 -11.69 23.61 9.67
C PRO A 56 -11.64 22.42 8.70
N SER A 57 -11.61 22.66 7.39
CA SER A 57 -11.54 21.62 6.36
C SER A 57 -10.37 20.65 6.57
N HIS A 58 -9.19 21.14 6.95
CA HIS A 58 -8.03 20.31 7.23
C HIS A 58 -8.22 19.43 8.47
N ARG A 59 -8.86 19.96 9.53
CA ARG A 59 -9.18 19.20 10.76
C ARG A 59 -10.12 18.04 10.43
N GLU A 60 -11.16 18.33 9.67
CA GLU A 60 -12.19 17.37 9.28
C GLU A 60 -11.61 16.26 8.39
N ALA A 61 -10.80 16.63 7.38
CA ALA A 61 -10.13 15.67 6.51
C ALA A 61 -9.22 14.71 7.30
N VAL A 62 -8.43 15.23 8.25
CA VAL A 62 -7.57 14.41 9.13
C VAL A 62 -8.41 13.43 9.95
N CYS A 63 -9.50 13.88 10.55
CA CYS A 63 -10.33 13.04 11.40
C CYS A 63 -11.06 11.96 10.58
N ARG A 64 -11.61 12.34 9.42
CA ARG A 64 -12.24 11.41 8.47
C ARG A 64 -11.26 10.30 8.07
N ASP A 65 -10.08 10.69 7.60
CA ASP A 65 -9.08 9.74 7.12
C ASP A 65 -8.55 8.86 8.27
N THR A 66 -8.42 9.41 9.48
CA THR A 66 -8.03 8.64 10.68
C THR A 66 -8.99 7.50 10.95
N LEU A 67 -10.31 7.75 10.93
CA LEU A 67 -11.30 6.71 11.17
C LEU A 67 -11.38 5.69 10.03
N LEU A 68 -11.23 6.14 8.77
CA LEU A 68 -11.17 5.24 7.61
C LEU A 68 -9.94 4.33 7.64
N ILE A 69 -8.78 4.88 8.00
CA ILE A 69 -7.54 4.11 8.17
C ILE A 69 -7.67 3.15 9.34
N ALA A 70 -8.21 3.58 10.48
CA ALA A 70 -8.46 2.71 11.63
C ALA A 70 -9.35 1.52 11.22
N ARG A 71 -10.46 1.77 10.52
CA ARG A 71 -11.34 0.70 10.03
C ARG A 71 -10.62 -0.31 9.14
N ARG A 72 -9.77 0.15 8.20
CA ARG A 72 -9.03 -0.73 7.29
C ARG A 72 -7.98 -1.59 7.98
N ASN A 73 -7.51 -1.16 9.16
CA ASN A 73 -6.39 -1.77 9.88
C ASN A 73 -6.80 -2.49 11.16
N LEU A 74 -8.10 -2.58 11.43
CA LEU A 74 -8.62 -3.09 12.69
C LEU A 74 -8.16 -4.51 13.01
N SER A 75 -8.07 -5.36 11.98
CA SER A 75 -7.60 -6.75 12.09
C SER A 75 -6.09 -6.87 12.36
N GLN A 76 -5.32 -5.81 12.09
CA GLN A 76 -3.86 -5.75 12.27
C GLN A 76 -3.46 -5.04 13.57
N ARG A 77 -4.43 -4.59 14.38
CA ARG A 77 -4.16 -3.88 15.63
C ARG A 77 -3.43 -4.79 16.62
N ASP A 78 -2.31 -4.29 17.16
CA ASP A 78 -1.65 -4.93 18.31
C ASP A 78 -2.53 -4.77 19.56
N ARG A 79 -3.03 -5.89 20.09
CA ARG A 79 -3.88 -5.93 21.28
C ARG A 79 -3.15 -5.49 22.56
N LYS A 80 -1.82 -5.40 22.54
CA LYS A 80 -1.03 -4.86 23.67
C LYS A 80 -1.16 -3.34 23.79
N VAL A 81 -1.53 -2.65 22.71
CA VAL A 81 -1.76 -1.21 22.70
C VAL A 81 -3.26 -0.95 22.88
N SER A 82 -3.62 -0.09 23.83
CA SER A 82 -5.02 0.28 24.03
C SER A 82 -5.62 0.89 22.77
N ALA A 83 -6.91 0.63 22.53
CA ALA A 83 -7.69 1.18 21.42
C ALA A 83 -7.48 2.68 21.22
N SER A 84 -7.55 3.46 22.31
CA SER A 84 -7.35 4.90 22.28
C SER A 84 -5.94 5.25 21.82
N CYS A 85 -4.91 4.65 22.42
CA CYS A 85 -3.52 4.93 22.02
C CYS A 85 -3.27 4.56 20.55
N TRP A 86 -3.84 3.46 20.07
CA TRP A 86 -3.71 3.06 18.67
C TRP A 86 -4.41 4.04 17.72
N LEU A 87 -5.69 4.40 17.99
CA LEU A 87 -6.45 5.34 17.18
C LEU A 87 -5.79 6.72 17.12
N TYR A 88 -5.34 7.23 18.28
CA TYR A 88 -4.62 8.51 18.35
C TYR A 88 -3.22 8.42 17.75
N GLY A 89 -2.60 7.24 17.68
CA GLY A 89 -1.37 7.03 16.91
C GLY A 89 -1.59 7.24 15.41
N ILE A 90 -2.72 6.76 14.88
CA ILE A 90 -3.15 7.02 13.49
C ILE A 90 -3.39 8.52 13.28
N LEU A 91 -4.13 9.15 14.20
CA LEU A 91 -4.37 10.60 14.18
C LEU A 91 -3.05 11.37 14.13
N GLY A 92 -2.10 11.03 14.99
CA GLY A 92 -0.79 11.65 15.06
C GLY A 92 0.01 11.51 13.76
N SER A 93 -0.06 10.36 13.10
CA SER A 93 0.50 10.17 11.75
C SER A 93 -0.13 11.12 10.73
N ARG A 94 -1.46 11.25 10.74
CA ARG A 94 -2.18 12.15 9.82
C ARG A 94 -1.87 13.63 10.08
N LEU A 95 -1.86 14.03 11.35
CA LEU A 95 -1.50 15.39 11.76
C LEU A 95 -0.07 15.74 11.32
N TYR A 96 0.88 14.82 11.51
CA TYR A 96 2.27 15.03 11.07
C TYR A 96 2.33 15.30 9.55
N ASN A 97 1.66 14.48 8.75
CA ASN A 97 1.68 14.63 7.29
C ASN A 97 1.05 15.95 6.83
N GLN A 98 -0.03 16.41 7.48
CA GLN A 98 -0.63 17.72 7.17
C GLN A 98 0.22 18.89 7.64
N LEU A 99 0.81 18.83 8.83
CA LEU A 99 1.74 19.84 9.30
C LEU A 99 2.96 19.95 8.38
N LEU A 100 3.48 18.83 7.90
CA LEU A 100 4.56 18.83 6.91
C LEU A 100 4.12 19.45 5.58
N ALA A 101 2.83 19.38 5.23
CA ALA A 101 2.30 20.00 4.01
C ALA A 101 2.28 21.52 4.15
N LEU A 102 1.81 21.99 5.31
CA LEU A 102 1.66 23.40 5.63
C LEU A 102 3.00 24.10 5.85
N HIS A 103 3.96 23.41 6.47
CA HIS A 103 5.24 24.00 6.90
C HIS A 103 6.44 23.59 6.03
N GLY A 104 6.25 22.69 5.05
CA GLY A 104 7.24 22.29 4.05
C GLY A 104 8.44 21.47 4.55
N SER A 105 8.76 21.50 5.85
CA SER A 105 9.93 20.83 6.41
C SER A 105 9.71 20.36 7.85
N LEU A 106 10.53 19.39 8.31
CA LEU A 106 10.51 18.95 9.71
C LEU A 106 10.83 20.09 10.67
N SER A 107 11.75 20.98 10.32
CA SER A 107 12.10 22.14 11.16
C SER A 107 10.89 23.07 11.36
N GLY A 108 10.15 23.36 10.28
CA GLY A 108 8.92 24.16 10.38
C GLY A 108 7.83 23.47 11.20
N VAL A 109 7.70 22.15 11.11
CA VAL A 109 6.81 21.38 12.00
C VAL A 109 7.26 21.50 13.46
N MET A 110 8.55 21.35 13.76
CA MET A 110 9.06 21.45 15.13
C MET A 110 8.89 22.85 15.72
N GLU A 111 9.06 23.90 14.93
CA GLU A 111 8.79 25.28 15.33
C GLU A 111 7.31 25.47 15.69
N ARG A 112 6.40 25.00 14.82
CA ARG A 112 4.95 25.03 15.09
C ARG A 112 4.60 24.25 16.36
N LEU A 113 5.20 23.09 16.60
CA LEU A 113 4.92 22.31 17.81
C LEU A 113 5.53 22.94 19.08
N GLY A 114 6.65 23.65 18.95
CA GLY A 114 7.31 24.34 20.06
C GLY A 114 6.44 25.42 20.69
N SER A 115 5.63 26.13 19.89
CA SER A 115 4.71 27.17 20.37
C SER A 115 3.54 26.62 21.21
N LEU A 116 3.27 25.31 21.14
CA LEU A 116 2.21 24.66 21.91
C LEU A 116 2.61 24.33 23.37
N ALA A 117 3.83 24.72 23.81
CA ALA A 117 4.33 24.63 25.18
C ALA A 117 4.16 23.24 25.84
N THR A 118 4.52 22.17 25.11
CA THR A 118 4.34 20.79 25.60
C THR A 118 5.62 20.19 26.20
N PRO A 119 5.52 19.32 27.22
CA PRO A 119 6.68 18.72 27.87
C PRO A 119 7.34 17.60 27.04
N TYR A 120 6.74 17.17 25.93
CA TYR A 120 7.20 16.01 25.16
C TYR A 120 8.28 16.40 24.15
N ARG A 121 9.54 16.37 24.60
CA ARG A 121 10.74 16.56 23.76
C ARG A 121 11.35 15.21 23.42
N GLY A 122 10.87 14.58 22.35
CA GLY A 122 11.40 13.30 21.89
C GLY A 122 11.05 13.05 20.42
N LYS A 123 11.70 12.03 19.85
CA LYS A 123 11.38 11.50 18.52
C LYS A 123 10.89 10.06 18.67
N LEU A 124 9.90 9.68 17.87
CA LEU A 124 9.39 8.32 17.72
C LEU A 124 9.83 7.81 16.35
N GLU A 125 10.47 6.64 16.30
CA GLU A 125 10.74 5.98 15.02
C GLU A 125 9.44 5.52 14.36
N THR A 126 9.28 5.83 13.08
CA THR A 126 8.12 5.43 12.27
C THR A 126 8.59 4.89 10.92
N PRO A 127 7.70 4.26 10.13
CA PRO A 127 8.07 3.73 8.82
C PRO A 127 8.69 4.76 7.86
N THR A 128 8.36 6.03 8.04
CA THR A 128 8.84 7.16 7.22
C THR A 128 9.95 7.98 7.88
N GLY A 129 10.55 7.49 8.97
CA GLY A 129 11.54 8.24 9.75
C GLY A 129 11.06 8.75 11.11
N PRO A 130 11.94 9.46 11.84
CA PRO A 130 11.62 9.97 13.15
C PRO A 130 10.53 11.05 13.09
N ARG A 131 9.51 10.92 13.94
CA ARG A 131 8.45 11.92 14.13
C ARG A 131 8.48 12.53 15.54
N PRO A 132 7.94 13.73 15.76
CA PRO A 132 7.82 14.29 17.10
C PRO A 132 7.00 13.36 18.01
N ALA A 133 7.55 13.00 19.17
CA ALA A 133 6.90 12.09 20.12
C ALA A 133 5.56 12.66 20.65
N LEU A 134 5.39 13.98 20.62
CA LEU A 134 4.11 14.66 20.91
C LEU A 134 2.96 14.15 20.03
N LEU A 135 3.25 13.71 18.81
CA LEU A 135 2.26 13.17 17.87
C LEU A 135 2.14 11.64 17.98
N SER A 136 2.55 11.05 19.11
CA SER A 136 2.29 9.63 19.39
C SER A 136 0.96 9.44 20.12
N GLY A 137 0.50 8.19 20.20
CA GLY A 137 -0.81 7.84 20.75
C GLY A 137 -1.04 8.35 22.17
N ALA A 138 -0.17 8.00 23.12
CA ALA A 138 -0.38 8.32 24.53
C ALA A 138 -0.40 9.84 24.84
N PRO A 139 0.53 10.67 24.32
CA PRO A 139 0.46 12.12 24.46
C PRO A 139 -0.81 12.73 23.88
N LEU A 140 -1.27 12.26 22.71
CA LEU A 140 -2.48 12.76 22.08
C LEU A 140 -3.76 12.34 22.82
N VAL A 141 -3.79 11.16 23.44
CA VAL A 141 -4.86 10.76 24.37
C VAL A 141 -4.89 11.71 25.57
N SER A 142 -3.74 11.97 26.21
CA SER A 142 -3.68 12.90 27.34
C SER A 142 -4.08 14.33 26.96
N LEU A 143 -3.82 14.74 25.71
CA LEU A 143 -4.27 16.02 25.18
C LEU A 143 -5.78 16.04 24.95
N ALA A 144 -6.37 14.95 24.44
CA ALA A 144 -7.81 14.84 24.21
C ALA A 144 -8.62 15.04 25.49
N ASP A 145 -8.12 14.60 26.64
CA ASP A 145 -8.77 14.79 27.94
C ASP A 145 -8.80 16.26 28.40
N LYS A 146 -7.91 17.10 27.84
CA LYS A 146 -7.72 18.51 28.25
C LYS A 146 -8.35 19.50 27.28
N VAL A 147 -8.69 19.07 26.07
CA VAL A 147 -9.17 19.94 24.99
C VAL A 147 -10.68 19.78 24.85
N PRO A 148 -11.46 20.87 24.79
CA PRO A 148 -12.89 20.77 24.60
C PRO A 148 -13.23 20.06 23.27
N PRO A 149 -14.22 19.15 23.26
CA PRO A 149 -14.67 18.51 22.04
C PRO A 149 -15.26 19.54 21.08
N VAL A 150 -15.04 19.35 19.79
CA VAL A 150 -15.57 20.22 18.72
C VAL A 150 -16.63 19.44 17.95
N PRO A 151 -17.87 19.94 17.80
CA PRO A 151 -18.90 19.21 17.07
C PRO A 151 -18.51 19.05 15.59
N PRO A 152 -18.72 17.86 14.98
CA PRO A 152 -18.47 17.66 13.55
C PRO A 152 -19.46 18.44 12.69
N SER A 153 -19.02 18.93 11.52
CA SER A 153 -19.95 19.51 10.56
C SER A 153 -20.89 18.46 9.96
N PRO A 154 -22.08 18.88 9.48
CA PRO A 154 -22.97 17.99 8.73
C PRO A 154 -22.31 17.39 7.48
N ALA A 155 -21.46 18.16 6.79
CA ALA A 155 -20.74 17.70 5.60
C ALA A 155 -19.78 16.55 5.93
N LEU A 156 -18.97 16.70 7.00
CA LEU A 156 -18.07 15.65 7.46
C LEU A 156 -18.82 14.36 7.83
N LEU A 157 -19.95 14.47 8.52
CA LEU A 157 -20.77 13.30 8.87
C LEU A 157 -21.31 12.59 7.64
N SER A 158 -21.79 13.35 6.64
CA SER A 158 -22.25 12.81 5.36
C SER A 158 -21.12 12.09 4.62
N ASP A 159 -19.98 12.76 4.45
CA ASP A 159 -18.80 12.21 3.75
C ASP A 159 -18.28 10.94 4.40
N LEU A 160 -18.22 10.92 5.74
CA LEU A 160 -17.76 9.78 6.50
C LEU A 160 -18.73 8.61 6.33
N ARG A 161 -20.04 8.86 6.41
CA ARG A 161 -21.06 7.85 6.20
C ARG A 161 -20.97 7.24 4.80
N GLU A 162 -20.92 8.07 3.75
CA GLU A 162 -20.79 7.62 2.37
C GLU A 162 -19.52 6.77 2.16
N SER A 163 -18.40 7.20 2.73
CA SER A 163 -17.13 6.48 2.64
C SER A 163 -17.19 5.10 3.30
N ILE A 164 -17.90 4.98 4.42
CA ILE A 164 -18.01 3.73 5.17
C ILE A 164 -19.01 2.79 4.53
N GLU A 165 -20.13 3.30 4.07
CA GLU A 165 -21.07 2.54 3.24
C GLU A 165 -20.38 1.99 2.00
N ALA A 166 -19.53 2.80 1.34
CA ALA A 166 -18.71 2.34 0.23
C ALA A 166 -17.70 1.24 0.61
N GLU A 167 -17.06 1.31 1.78
CA GLU A 167 -16.16 0.26 2.29
C GLU A 167 -16.90 -1.04 2.64
N ILE A 168 -18.10 -0.94 3.23
CA ILE A 168 -18.96 -2.11 3.49
C ILE A 168 -19.41 -2.72 2.16
N ALA A 169 -19.91 -1.90 1.23
CA ALA A 169 -20.34 -2.34 -0.09
C ALA A 169 -19.19 -2.94 -0.92
N HIS A 170 -17.95 -2.47 -0.72
CA HIS A 170 -16.77 -2.97 -1.41
C HIS A 170 -16.59 -4.49 -1.22
N ARG A 171 -16.89 -5.02 -0.03
CA ARG A 171 -16.79 -6.46 0.27
C ARG A 171 -17.78 -7.32 -0.53
N ARG A 172 -18.89 -6.73 -0.96
CA ARG A 172 -19.94 -7.36 -1.79
C ARG A 172 -19.83 -6.98 -3.26
N ALA A 173 -18.83 -6.19 -3.61
CA ALA A 173 -18.68 -5.67 -4.96
C ALA A 173 -18.28 -6.78 -5.95
N PRO A 174 -18.59 -6.63 -7.25
CA PRO A 174 -18.16 -7.60 -8.24
C PRO A 174 -16.63 -7.65 -8.33
N LEU A 175 -16.10 -8.84 -8.66
CA LEU A 175 -14.66 -9.02 -8.85
C LEU A 175 -14.25 -8.61 -10.26
N THR A 176 -13.11 -7.92 -10.34
CA THR A 176 -12.35 -7.68 -11.58
C THR A 176 -11.87 -8.99 -12.18
N PRO A 177 -11.35 -8.99 -13.43
CA PRO A 177 -10.78 -10.18 -14.06
C PRO A 177 -9.67 -10.82 -13.24
N THR A 178 -8.99 -10.02 -12.43
CA THR A 178 -7.85 -10.42 -11.63
C THR A 178 -8.23 -10.90 -10.23
N GLY A 179 -9.52 -10.91 -9.90
CA GLY A 179 -10.04 -11.34 -8.60
C GLY A 179 -10.00 -10.26 -7.52
N GLU A 180 -9.73 -8.99 -7.87
CA GLU A 180 -9.83 -7.87 -6.93
C GLU A 180 -11.28 -7.38 -6.90
N LEU A 181 -11.76 -6.92 -5.74
CA LEU A 181 -13.08 -6.28 -5.65
C LEU A 181 -13.03 -4.91 -6.36
N VAL A 182 -14.09 -4.54 -7.08
CA VAL A 182 -14.22 -3.16 -7.60
C VAL A 182 -14.57 -2.20 -6.48
N TYR A 183 -14.08 -0.96 -6.56
CA TYR A 183 -14.46 0.06 -5.59
C TYR A 183 -15.80 0.70 -5.97
N PRO A 184 -16.87 0.56 -5.16
CA PRO A 184 -18.22 0.96 -5.56
C PRO A 184 -18.35 2.42 -6.03
N PRO A 185 -17.72 3.43 -5.39
CA PRO A 185 -17.82 4.82 -5.84
C PRO A 185 -17.28 5.08 -7.26
N LEU A 186 -16.39 4.21 -7.74
CA LEU A 186 -15.78 4.33 -9.08
C LEU A 186 -16.36 3.34 -10.08
N TYR A 187 -17.12 2.36 -9.60
CA TYR A 187 -17.65 1.31 -10.43
C TYR A 187 -18.82 1.82 -11.27
N ASP A 188 -18.82 1.47 -12.55
CA ASP A 188 -19.92 1.76 -13.45
C ASP A 188 -20.62 0.49 -13.96
N PRO A 189 -21.94 0.34 -13.75
CA PRO A 189 -22.70 -0.81 -14.22
C PRO A 189 -22.60 -1.06 -15.73
N ALA A 190 -22.42 -0.03 -16.56
CA ALA A 190 -22.27 -0.20 -18.00
C ALA A 190 -20.99 -0.97 -18.38
N LEU A 191 -19.99 -1.00 -17.49
CA LEU A 191 -18.76 -1.76 -17.68
C LEU A 191 -18.87 -3.22 -17.23
N ARG A 192 -19.96 -3.62 -16.56
CA ARG A 192 -20.16 -4.95 -15.97
C ARG A 192 -19.95 -6.08 -16.98
N TYR A 193 -20.59 -5.98 -18.15
CA TYR A 193 -20.53 -7.03 -19.16
C TYR A 193 -19.11 -7.23 -19.69
N ARG A 194 -18.42 -6.14 -20.04
CA ARG A 194 -17.02 -6.20 -20.50
C ARG A 194 -16.08 -6.76 -19.43
N MET A 195 -16.30 -6.39 -18.18
CA MET A 195 -15.55 -6.91 -17.04
C MET A 195 -15.80 -8.41 -16.84
N LEU A 196 -17.05 -8.85 -16.94
CA LEU A 196 -17.43 -10.27 -16.85
C LEU A 196 -16.78 -11.09 -17.96
N CYS A 197 -16.84 -10.66 -19.22
CA CYS A 197 -16.19 -11.34 -20.34
C CYS A 197 -14.67 -11.46 -20.11
N SER A 198 -14.03 -10.39 -19.67
CA SER A 198 -12.60 -10.39 -19.37
C SER A 198 -12.27 -11.34 -18.20
N ARG A 199 -13.13 -11.40 -17.19
CA ARG A 199 -13.00 -12.32 -16.06
C ARG A 199 -13.17 -13.77 -16.51
N THR A 200 -14.19 -14.09 -17.30
CA THR A 200 -14.40 -15.45 -17.83
C THR A 200 -13.18 -15.91 -18.63
N ALA A 201 -12.68 -15.07 -19.53
CA ALA A 201 -11.45 -15.38 -20.28
C ALA A 201 -10.24 -15.60 -19.36
N HIS A 202 -10.09 -14.79 -18.31
CA HIS A 202 -9.02 -14.94 -17.33
C HIS A 202 -9.16 -16.24 -16.51
N VAL A 203 -10.37 -16.56 -16.03
CA VAL A 203 -10.68 -17.77 -15.25
C VAL A 203 -10.47 -19.02 -16.09
N LEU A 204 -10.92 -19.06 -17.34
CA LEU A 204 -10.68 -20.20 -18.24
C LEU A 204 -9.18 -20.40 -18.46
N LYS A 205 -8.44 -19.32 -18.72
CA LYS A 205 -6.99 -19.36 -18.91
C LYS A 205 -6.25 -19.84 -17.66
N GLU A 206 -6.57 -19.30 -16.48
CA GLU A 206 -5.95 -19.74 -15.23
C GLU A 206 -6.42 -21.14 -14.81
N GLY A 207 -7.65 -21.54 -15.13
CA GLY A 207 -8.17 -22.89 -14.95
C GLY A 207 -7.38 -23.92 -15.75
N PHE A 208 -7.21 -23.68 -17.06
CA PHE A 208 -6.36 -24.52 -17.92
C PHE A 208 -4.93 -24.62 -17.36
N LYS A 209 -4.34 -23.48 -16.99
CA LYS A 209 -3.02 -23.48 -16.36
C LYS A 209 -3.00 -24.25 -15.04
N ARG A 210 -4.03 -24.15 -14.21
CA ARG A 210 -4.05 -24.79 -12.88
C ARG A 210 -4.18 -26.31 -12.97
N HIS A 211 -4.95 -26.82 -13.94
CA HIS A 211 -5.23 -28.26 -14.05
C HIS A 211 -4.25 -29.00 -14.96
N LEU A 212 -3.70 -28.36 -16.00
CA LEU A 212 -2.81 -29.02 -16.96
C LEU A 212 -1.39 -28.46 -16.89
N GLY A 213 -1.27 -27.12 -16.93
CA GLY A 213 0.05 -26.47 -16.97
C GLY A 213 0.86 -26.67 -15.69
N ARG A 214 0.28 -26.35 -14.52
CA ARG A 214 0.96 -26.36 -13.22
C ARG A 214 1.40 -27.77 -12.80
N PRO A 215 0.58 -28.83 -12.90
CA PRO A 215 1.04 -30.16 -12.55
C PRO A 215 2.21 -30.63 -13.42
N LEU A 216 2.19 -30.30 -14.71
CA LEU A 216 3.30 -30.60 -15.62
C LEU A 216 4.56 -29.78 -15.28
N GLU A 217 4.42 -28.47 -15.07
CA GLU A 217 5.51 -27.58 -14.63
C GLU A 217 6.14 -28.10 -13.34
N GLU A 218 5.31 -28.49 -12.37
CA GLU A 218 5.73 -29.00 -11.07
C GLU A 218 6.42 -30.37 -11.18
N TRP A 219 5.88 -31.26 -12.00
CA TRP A 219 6.51 -32.55 -12.26
C TRP A 219 7.88 -32.39 -12.92
N LEU A 220 8.00 -31.53 -13.93
CA LEU A 220 9.27 -31.21 -14.59
C LEU A 220 10.26 -30.60 -13.61
N PHE A 221 9.80 -29.66 -12.77
CA PHE A 221 10.63 -29.01 -11.77
C PHE A 221 11.12 -29.99 -10.70
N ARG A 222 10.27 -30.89 -10.20
CA ARG A 222 10.69 -31.96 -9.27
C ARG A 222 11.71 -32.90 -9.88
N ARG A 223 11.53 -33.28 -11.15
CA ARG A 223 12.54 -34.08 -11.86
C ARG A 223 13.88 -33.36 -11.96
N TRP A 224 13.87 -32.06 -12.20
CA TRP A 224 15.08 -31.25 -12.19
C TRP A 224 15.71 -31.18 -10.79
N LEU A 225 14.93 -30.97 -9.73
CA LEU A 225 15.42 -31.01 -8.34
C LEU A 225 16.10 -32.34 -7.99
N ASP A 226 15.56 -33.46 -8.50
CA ASP A 226 16.09 -34.81 -8.31
C ASP A 226 17.30 -35.13 -9.22
N GLY A 227 17.78 -34.19 -10.04
CA GLY A 227 18.91 -34.40 -10.95
C GLY A 227 18.64 -35.40 -12.09
N LYS A 228 17.37 -35.67 -12.42
CA LYS A 228 16.99 -36.68 -13.43
C LYS A 228 17.32 -36.22 -14.86
N ALA A 229 17.40 -37.19 -15.77
CA ALA A 229 17.60 -36.96 -17.20
C ALA A 229 16.59 -35.93 -17.76
N GLY A 230 17.09 -35.02 -18.61
CA GLY A 230 16.35 -33.89 -19.16
C GLY A 230 16.39 -32.62 -18.30
N GLY A 231 16.90 -32.68 -17.07
CA GLY A 231 16.99 -31.53 -16.17
C GLY A 231 17.79 -30.36 -16.75
N ALA A 232 18.97 -30.62 -17.34
CA ALA A 232 19.82 -29.58 -17.92
C ALA A 232 19.10 -28.79 -19.04
N LEU A 233 18.30 -29.48 -19.87
CA LEU A 233 17.52 -28.83 -20.92
C LEU A 233 16.41 -27.95 -20.34
N LEU A 234 15.75 -28.39 -19.25
CA LEU A 234 14.74 -27.59 -18.57
C LEU A 234 15.36 -26.32 -17.95
N GLU A 235 16.53 -26.46 -17.34
CA GLU A 235 17.29 -25.37 -16.73
C GLU A 235 17.70 -24.33 -17.78
N GLN A 236 18.31 -24.77 -18.88
CA GLN A 236 18.69 -23.91 -20.00
C GLN A 236 17.50 -23.14 -20.59
N ASN A 237 16.29 -23.72 -20.50
CA ASN A 237 15.06 -23.08 -20.97
C ASN A 237 14.43 -22.10 -19.99
N GLY A 238 14.81 -22.12 -18.71
CA GLY A 238 14.50 -21.05 -17.77
C GLY A 238 13.89 -21.44 -16.42
N LEU A 239 13.68 -22.72 -16.09
CA LEU A 239 12.91 -23.23 -14.92
C LEU A 239 11.50 -22.62 -14.70
N PRO A 240 10.45 -23.42 -14.43
CA PRO A 240 9.10 -22.88 -14.23
C PRO A 240 9.03 -21.92 -13.03
N ARG A 241 8.76 -20.63 -13.29
CA ARG A 241 8.78 -19.57 -12.27
C ARG A 241 7.87 -19.88 -11.08
N ARG A 242 6.67 -20.40 -11.34
CA ARG A 242 5.68 -20.67 -10.30
C ARG A 242 6.15 -21.76 -9.34
N SER A 243 6.79 -22.81 -9.86
CA SER A 243 7.34 -23.89 -9.04
C SER A 243 8.55 -23.42 -8.23
N VAL A 244 9.44 -22.61 -8.83
CA VAL A 244 10.54 -21.96 -8.09
C VAL A 244 10.00 -21.05 -6.98
N GLU A 245 9.00 -20.21 -7.30
CA GLU A 245 8.37 -19.32 -6.33
C GLU A 245 7.66 -20.07 -5.20
N ALA A 246 7.07 -21.23 -5.48
CA ALA A 246 6.44 -22.04 -4.44
C ALA A 246 7.49 -22.79 -3.59
N TYR A 247 8.60 -23.21 -4.20
CA TYR A 247 9.68 -23.93 -3.52
C TYR A 247 10.49 -23.04 -2.57
N LEU A 248 10.87 -21.84 -3.03
CA LEU A 248 11.67 -20.91 -2.23
C LEU A 248 10.83 -20.01 -1.32
N ASP A 249 9.56 -19.82 -1.66
CA ASP A 249 8.59 -18.98 -0.93
C ASP A 249 9.16 -17.65 -0.40
N GLU A 250 9.22 -17.45 0.91
CA GLU A 250 9.69 -16.22 1.56
C GLU A 250 11.17 -15.94 1.32
N ARG A 251 11.99 -16.93 0.94
CA ARG A 251 13.41 -16.74 0.59
C ARG A 251 13.62 -15.87 -0.65
N LEU A 252 12.57 -15.69 -1.46
CA LEU A 252 12.59 -14.75 -2.60
C LEU A 252 12.19 -13.32 -2.22
N ASP A 253 11.73 -13.10 -0.98
CA ASP A 253 11.29 -11.81 -0.51
C ASP A 253 12.46 -11.08 0.17
N ILE A 254 12.84 -9.93 -0.39
CA ILE A 254 13.99 -9.14 0.04
C ILE A 254 13.48 -7.78 0.54
N ALA A 255 13.90 -7.38 1.73
CA ALA A 255 13.65 -6.03 2.24
C ALA A 255 14.75 -5.08 1.74
N ILE A 256 14.35 -4.03 1.04
CA ILE A 256 15.27 -3.04 0.46
C ILE A 256 14.80 -1.62 0.73
N ASP A 257 15.71 -0.66 0.64
CA ASP A 257 15.36 0.75 0.52
C ASP A 257 14.63 0.97 -0.82
N PRO A 258 13.41 1.53 -0.84
CA PRO A 258 12.73 1.83 -2.10
C PRO A 258 13.51 2.77 -3.01
N GLU A 259 14.37 3.66 -2.50
CA GLU A 259 15.21 4.54 -3.35
C GLU A 259 16.30 3.76 -4.09
N ALA A 260 16.79 2.64 -3.55
CA ALA A 260 17.79 1.79 -4.23
C ALA A 260 17.30 1.18 -5.57
N LEU A 261 16.00 1.15 -5.83
CA LEU A 261 15.42 0.66 -7.09
C LEU A 261 15.45 1.68 -8.24
N GLU A 262 16.62 2.22 -8.56
CA GLU A 262 16.73 3.29 -9.56
C GLU A 262 16.26 2.88 -10.95
N CYS A 263 16.53 1.62 -11.32
CA CYS A 263 16.31 1.09 -12.66
C CYS A 263 15.06 0.20 -12.76
N GLY A 264 14.34 0.37 -13.86
CA GLY A 264 13.18 -0.43 -14.24
C GLY A 264 13.37 -1.10 -15.59
N LEU A 265 12.67 -2.21 -15.79
CA LEU A 265 12.70 -2.98 -17.02
C LEU A 265 11.62 -2.50 -18.00
N ASP A 266 12.03 -2.08 -19.19
CA ASP A 266 11.10 -1.79 -20.28
C ASP A 266 10.79 -3.08 -21.06
N PHE A 267 9.66 -3.72 -20.72
CA PHE A 267 9.28 -4.99 -21.37
C PHE A 267 9.17 -4.90 -22.90
N PRO A 268 8.49 -3.90 -23.50
CA PRO A 268 8.50 -3.72 -24.95
C PRO A 268 9.89 -3.59 -25.58
N VAL A 269 10.82 -2.89 -24.95
CA VAL A 269 12.17 -2.67 -25.49
C VAL A 269 13.05 -3.89 -25.28
N SER A 270 13.13 -4.42 -24.05
CA SER A 270 13.94 -5.60 -23.72
C SER A 270 13.42 -6.88 -24.37
N PHE A 271 12.12 -6.94 -24.66
CA PHE A 271 11.47 -8.10 -25.27
C PHE A 271 10.44 -7.67 -26.34
N PRO A 272 10.91 -7.33 -27.56
CA PRO A 272 10.04 -6.81 -28.62
C PRO A 272 8.91 -7.79 -28.98
N SER A 273 9.21 -9.08 -29.00
CA SER A 273 8.22 -10.11 -29.32
C SER A 273 7.22 -10.35 -28.18
N ARG A 274 5.93 -10.43 -28.52
CA ARG A 274 4.87 -10.82 -27.57
C ARG A 274 5.04 -12.25 -27.07
N SER A 275 5.52 -13.17 -27.91
CA SER A 275 5.77 -14.56 -27.52
C SER A 275 6.91 -14.64 -26.50
N GLN A 276 7.98 -13.88 -26.71
CA GLN A 276 9.11 -13.77 -25.79
C GLN A 276 8.68 -13.18 -24.44
N ARG A 277 7.91 -12.08 -24.43
CA ARG A 277 7.32 -11.51 -23.20
C ARG A 277 6.46 -12.50 -22.44
N ARG A 278 5.68 -13.32 -23.15
CA ARG A 278 4.89 -14.38 -22.52
C ARG A 278 5.78 -15.49 -21.96
N ARG A 279 6.86 -15.84 -22.66
CA ARG A 279 7.83 -16.86 -22.26
C ARG A 279 8.51 -16.47 -20.95
N ILE A 280 9.20 -15.33 -20.91
CA ILE A 280 9.91 -14.85 -19.71
C ILE A 280 9.01 -14.70 -18.49
N ALA A 281 7.73 -14.33 -18.68
CA ALA A 281 6.79 -14.18 -17.58
C ALA A 281 6.45 -15.51 -16.87
N ASN A 282 6.77 -16.66 -17.47
CA ASN A 282 6.56 -17.99 -16.91
C ASN A 282 7.86 -18.67 -16.47
N PHE A 283 9.04 -18.12 -16.78
CA PHE A 283 10.33 -18.69 -16.42
C PHE A 283 11.06 -17.85 -15.37
N PHE A 284 11.89 -18.50 -14.57
CA PHE A 284 12.68 -17.85 -13.52
C PHE A 284 14.04 -17.36 -14.03
N ILE A 285 14.71 -18.13 -14.89
CA ILE A 285 16.02 -17.79 -15.46
C ILE A 285 15.80 -17.18 -16.84
N TRP A 286 16.34 -15.99 -17.05
CA TRP A 286 16.16 -15.19 -18.27
C TRP A 286 17.48 -15.03 -19.01
N SER A 287 17.50 -15.43 -20.28
CA SER A 287 18.66 -15.32 -21.17
C SER A 287 18.62 -14.05 -22.03
N GLY A 288 19.78 -13.71 -22.59
CA GLY A 288 19.98 -12.55 -23.46
C GLY A 288 20.19 -11.24 -22.69
N ASP A 289 20.44 -10.17 -23.43
CA ASP A 289 20.90 -8.87 -22.89
C ASP A 289 19.77 -7.95 -22.42
N TRP A 290 18.73 -8.51 -21.82
CA TRP A 290 17.52 -7.77 -21.41
C TRP A 290 17.80 -6.69 -20.35
N ASP A 291 18.90 -6.85 -19.61
CA ASP A 291 19.36 -5.98 -18.53
C ASP A 291 20.19 -4.77 -19.00
N GLN A 292 20.63 -4.73 -20.25
CA GLN A 292 21.39 -3.58 -20.78
C GLN A 292 20.52 -2.35 -21.01
N LEU A 293 19.23 -2.56 -21.27
CA LEU A 293 18.26 -1.50 -21.55
C LEU A 293 17.33 -1.33 -20.35
N THR A 294 17.72 -0.46 -19.44
CA THR A 294 16.91 -0.09 -18.27
C THR A 294 16.40 1.35 -18.38
N MET A 295 15.24 1.60 -17.79
CA MET A 295 14.68 2.94 -17.66
C MET A 295 14.92 3.47 -16.25
N ASN A 296 15.20 4.76 -16.14
CA ASN A 296 15.26 5.43 -14.85
C ASN A 296 13.83 5.61 -14.28
N LEU A 297 13.59 5.07 -13.09
CA LEU A 297 12.29 5.15 -12.42
C LEU A 297 12.03 6.47 -11.69
N ALA A 298 13.06 7.27 -11.42
CA ALA A 298 12.96 8.55 -10.72
C ALA A 298 12.04 9.54 -11.46
N ASN A 299 12.03 9.52 -12.79
CA ASN A 299 11.26 10.47 -13.60
C ASN A 299 10.01 9.86 -14.25
N SER A 300 9.58 8.68 -13.80
CA SER A 300 8.41 8.01 -14.37
C SER A 300 7.12 8.82 -14.20
N GLN A 301 6.20 8.73 -15.18
CA GLN A 301 4.89 9.38 -15.10
C GLN A 301 4.12 8.98 -13.83
N ARG A 302 4.31 7.73 -13.36
CA ARG A 302 3.68 7.23 -12.12
C ARG A 302 4.24 7.94 -10.88
N ARG A 303 5.56 8.16 -10.81
CA ARG A 303 6.16 8.95 -9.71
C ARG A 303 5.65 10.38 -9.73
N ARG A 304 5.59 11.02 -10.91
CA ARG A 304 5.01 12.38 -11.05
C ARG A 304 3.56 12.46 -10.58
N PHE A 305 2.71 11.52 -11.01
CA PHE A 305 1.32 11.43 -10.56
C PHE A 305 1.21 11.30 -9.04
N ILE A 306 1.96 10.38 -8.43
CA ILE A 306 1.92 10.16 -6.98
C ILE A 306 2.48 11.36 -6.21
N GLN A 307 3.56 11.97 -6.70
CA GLN A 307 4.15 13.18 -6.11
C GLN A 307 3.17 14.35 -6.15
N ASP A 308 2.48 14.56 -7.27
CA ASP A 308 1.47 15.62 -7.42
C ASP A 308 0.37 15.49 -6.34
N LEU A 309 -0.19 14.29 -6.17
CA LEU A 309 -1.22 14.06 -5.14
C LEU A 309 -0.70 14.25 -3.72
N TRP A 310 0.53 13.81 -3.45
CA TRP A 310 1.12 13.98 -2.11
C TRP A 310 1.41 15.44 -1.82
N THR A 311 1.97 16.18 -2.77
CA THR A 311 2.22 17.63 -2.63
C THR A 311 0.91 18.37 -2.39
N GLN A 312 -0.14 18.06 -3.15
CA GLN A 312 -1.46 18.71 -3.07
C GLN A 312 -2.42 18.01 -2.11
N ARG A 313 -1.91 17.31 -1.08
CA ARG A 313 -2.74 16.51 -0.14
C ARG A 313 -3.68 17.33 0.74
N LEU A 314 -3.50 18.65 0.82
CA LEU A 314 -4.40 19.57 1.51
C LEU A 314 -5.66 19.85 0.66
N ASP A 315 -5.49 19.91 -0.65
CA ASP A 315 -6.55 20.18 -1.63
C ASP A 315 -6.24 19.49 -2.96
N LEU A 316 -6.92 18.38 -3.23
CA LEU A 316 -6.73 17.61 -4.45
C LEU A 316 -7.24 18.34 -5.71
N THR A 317 -8.06 19.38 -5.58
CA THR A 317 -8.51 20.17 -6.73
C THR A 317 -7.40 21.06 -7.29
N ALA A 318 -6.36 21.34 -6.48
CA ALA A 318 -5.17 22.07 -6.90
C ALA A 318 -4.15 21.20 -7.66
N SER A 319 -4.41 19.90 -7.82
CA SER A 319 -3.48 18.95 -8.44
C SER A 319 -3.51 19.00 -9.97
N ALA A 320 -2.34 18.84 -10.60
CA ALA A 320 -2.24 18.76 -12.05
C ALA A 320 -3.00 17.53 -12.61
N SER A 321 -3.00 16.44 -11.86
CA SER A 321 -3.76 15.22 -12.18
C SER A 321 -5.27 15.45 -12.16
N TYR A 322 -5.77 16.26 -11.22
CA TYR A 322 -7.17 16.67 -11.19
C TYR A 322 -7.54 17.49 -12.44
N ALA A 323 -6.74 18.52 -12.73
CA ALA A 323 -6.94 19.37 -13.90
C ALA A 323 -6.92 18.58 -15.22
N GLU A 324 -6.00 17.62 -15.37
CA GLU A 324 -5.93 16.74 -16.55
C GLU A 324 -7.22 15.90 -16.70
N LEU A 325 -7.71 15.31 -15.60
CA LEU A 325 -8.91 14.48 -15.61
C LEU A 325 -10.17 15.30 -15.89
N MET A 326 -10.29 16.49 -15.32
CA MET A 326 -11.39 17.42 -15.60
C MET A 326 -11.39 17.89 -17.06
N SER A 327 -10.23 18.27 -17.61
CA SER A 327 -10.14 18.67 -19.02
C SER A 327 -10.59 17.55 -19.97
N ARG A 328 -10.30 16.29 -19.63
CA ARG A 328 -10.78 15.13 -20.42
C ARG A 328 -12.28 14.92 -20.29
N LEU A 329 -12.84 15.13 -19.10
CA LEU A 329 -14.27 15.06 -18.85
C LEU A 329 -15.03 16.12 -19.66
N GLU A 330 -14.58 17.37 -19.62
CA GLU A 330 -15.16 18.50 -20.37
C GLU A 330 -15.14 18.26 -21.88
N LYS A 331 -14.09 17.60 -22.40
CA LYS A 331 -14.00 17.20 -23.81
C LYS A 331 -14.90 16.00 -24.19
N GLY A 332 -15.73 15.50 -23.28
CA GLY A 332 -16.58 14.33 -23.51
C GLY A 332 -15.79 13.01 -23.60
N LEU A 333 -14.54 12.98 -23.14
CA LEU A 333 -13.64 11.83 -23.20
C LEU A 333 -13.26 11.33 -21.79
N PRO A 334 -14.24 10.97 -20.94
CA PRO A 334 -13.98 10.55 -19.56
C PRO A 334 -13.09 9.31 -19.56
N ARG A 335 -12.18 9.25 -18.57
CA ARG A 335 -11.24 8.13 -18.46
C ARG A 335 -12.00 6.85 -18.10
N ARG A 336 -11.76 5.79 -18.88
CA ARG A 336 -12.38 4.46 -18.68
C ARG A 336 -11.31 3.40 -18.49
N LEU A 337 -11.40 2.61 -17.42
CA LEU A 337 -10.51 1.48 -17.16
C LEU A 337 -11.35 0.21 -17.12
N HIS A 338 -11.66 -0.34 -18.30
CA HIS A 338 -12.60 -1.46 -18.47
C HIS A 338 -12.28 -2.68 -17.61
N HIS A 339 -11.00 -3.01 -17.44
CA HIS A 339 -10.57 -4.18 -16.65
C HIS A 339 -10.68 -3.96 -15.14
N GLN A 340 -10.83 -2.72 -14.68
CA GLN A 340 -11.05 -2.36 -13.27
C GLN A 340 -12.50 -1.94 -12.99
N GLY A 341 -13.34 -1.85 -14.03
CA GLY A 341 -14.71 -1.34 -13.92
C GLY A 341 -14.78 0.15 -13.57
N ILE A 342 -13.68 0.90 -13.68
CA ILE A 342 -13.62 2.31 -13.28
C ILE A 342 -14.05 3.23 -14.43
N LEU A 343 -14.96 4.15 -14.14
CA LEU A 343 -15.37 5.25 -15.01
C LEU A 343 -15.25 6.59 -14.27
N LEU A 344 -14.55 7.56 -14.87
CA LEU A 344 -14.38 8.90 -14.30
C LEU A 344 -15.19 9.92 -15.13
N ASP A 345 -16.51 9.88 -14.99
CA ASP A 345 -17.49 10.67 -15.74
C ASP A 345 -18.12 11.83 -14.94
N SER A 346 -17.59 12.11 -13.75
CA SER A 346 -17.99 13.24 -12.93
C SER A 346 -16.82 13.69 -12.06
N GLU A 347 -16.84 14.96 -11.65
CA GLU A 347 -15.88 15.53 -10.71
C GLU A 347 -15.80 14.70 -9.42
N ARG A 348 -16.97 14.33 -8.85
CA ARG A 348 -17.05 13.48 -7.66
C ARG A 348 -16.32 12.15 -7.83
N ARG A 349 -16.46 11.47 -8.99
CA ARG A 349 -15.72 10.21 -9.25
C ARG A 349 -14.23 10.46 -9.47
N ILE A 350 -13.84 11.57 -10.06
CA ILE A 350 -12.44 11.98 -10.20
C ILE A 350 -11.82 12.18 -8.80
N LEU A 351 -12.46 12.96 -7.93
CA LEU A 351 -11.98 13.19 -6.57
C LEU A 351 -11.97 11.90 -5.74
N ALA A 352 -12.98 11.04 -5.87
CA ALA A 352 -12.97 9.73 -5.22
C ALA A 352 -11.80 8.84 -5.70
N TYR A 353 -11.44 8.93 -6.98
CA TYR A 353 -10.30 8.22 -7.54
C TYR A 353 -8.98 8.73 -6.96
N LEU A 354 -8.75 10.05 -6.95
CA LEU A 354 -7.54 10.65 -6.39
C LEU A 354 -7.44 10.43 -4.87
N SER A 355 -8.54 10.60 -4.14
CA SER A 355 -8.61 10.38 -2.69
C SER A 355 -8.28 8.95 -2.29
N ARG A 356 -8.63 7.96 -3.12
CA ARG A 356 -8.24 6.56 -2.88
C ARG A 356 -6.72 6.37 -2.91
N TYR A 357 -6.01 7.07 -3.80
CA TYR A 357 -4.54 7.04 -3.82
C TYR A 357 -3.97 7.73 -2.59
N LEU A 358 -4.46 8.93 -2.26
CA LEU A 358 -4.00 9.66 -1.09
C LEU A 358 -4.20 8.86 0.20
N LEU A 359 -5.39 8.29 0.42
CA LEU A 359 -5.70 7.49 1.60
C LEU A 359 -4.80 6.23 1.71
N TYR A 360 -4.36 5.66 0.58
CA TYR A 360 -3.38 4.57 0.59
C TYR A 360 -1.98 5.06 0.96
N MET A 361 -1.56 6.24 0.48
CA MET A 361 -0.29 6.84 0.90
C MET A 361 -0.26 7.17 2.39
N GLU A 362 -1.39 7.62 2.92
CA GLU A 362 -1.54 7.91 4.35
C GLU A 362 -1.52 6.65 5.22
N ASP A 363 -2.21 5.58 4.78
CA ASP A 363 -2.10 4.25 5.39
C ASP A 363 -0.65 3.74 5.39
N MET A 364 0.02 3.87 4.25
CA MET A 364 1.42 3.46 4.07
C MET A 364 2.38 4.28 4.94
N SER A 365 2.10 5.58 5.11
CA SER A 365 2.87 6.43 6.02
C SER A 365 2.70 5.99 7.48
N CYS A 366 1.49 5.59 7.87
CA CYS A 366 1.19 5.18 9.24
C CYS A 366 1.76 3.79 9.58
N PHE A 367 1.53 2.79 8.71
CA PHE A 367 1.80 1.38 9.01
C PHE A 367 2.94 0.77 8.20
N GLY A 368 3.55 1.53 7.30
CA GLY A 368 4.61 1.07 6.42
C GLY A 368 4.10 0.28 5.23
N PHE A 369 5.01 -0.44 4.58
CA PHE A 369 4.71 -1.19 3.37
C PHE A 369 4.13 -2.57 3.68
N LYS A 370 2.87 -2.80 3.30
CA LYS A 370 2.19 -4.10 3.44
C LYS A 370 2.35 -4.93 2.18
N SER A 371 3.28 -5.89 2.16
CA SER A 371 3.68 -6.62 0.95
C SER A 371 2.54 -7.43 0.32
N ASP A 372 1.62 -7.91 1.15
CA ASP A 372 0.41 -8.67 0.85
C ASP A 372 -0.75 -7.81 0.29
N LEU A 373 -0.70 -6.49 0.47
CA LEU A 373 -1.80 -5.62 0.06
C LEU A 373 -1.78 -5.32 -1.46
N GLY A 374 -2.83 -5.77 -2.15
CA GLY A 374 -3.01 -5.59 -3.60
C GLY A 374 -2.60 -6.82 -4.42
N LYS A 375 -3.09 -6.92 -5.66
CA LYS A 375 -2.95 -8.14 -6.48
C LYS A 375 -1.52 -8.63 -6.71
N ASP A 376 -0.57 -7.73 -6.90
CA ASP A 376 0.80 -8.08 -7.24
C ASP A 376 1.78 -7.54 -6.19
N ARG A 377 2.55 -8.44 -5.54
CA ARG A 377 3.76 -8.08 -4.77
C ARG A 377 4.72 -7.29 -5.67
N LEU A 378 5.55 -6.41 -5.09
CA LEU A 378 6.58 -5.68 -5.84
C LEU A 378 7.57 -6.67 -6.46
N GLY A 379 7.42 -6.96 -7.74
CA GLY A 379 8.33 -7.86 -8.43
C GLY A 379 9.63 -7.16 -8.82
N VAL A 380 10.75 -7.85 -8.66
CA VAL A 380 12.06 -7.47 -9.17
C VAL A 380 12.71 -8.65 -9.88
N VAL A 381 13.77 -8.40 -10.63
CA VAL A 381 14.65 -9.40 -11.22
C VAL A 381 16.09 -9.05 -10.92
N LEU A 382 16.99 -10.03 -10.94
CA LEU A 382 18.43 -9.80 -10.79
C LEU A 382 19.10 -9.75 -12.15
N ASP A 383 19.85 -8.69 -12.44
CA ASP A 383 20.63 -8.57 -13.69
C ASP A 383 21.85 -9.52 -13.70
N ARG A 384 22.67 -9.45 -14.76
CA ARG A 384 23.86 -10.31 -14.89
C ARG A 384 24.88 -10.15 -13.76
N ASN A 385 24.87 -9.01 -13.08
CA ASN A 385 25.79 -8.65 -12.00
C ASN A 385 25.15 -8.81 -10.60
N GLY A 386 23.88 -9.21 -10.53
CA GLY A 386 23.14 -9.33 -9.27
C GLY A 386 22.47 -8.04 -8.80
N ASN A 387 22.47 -6.97 -9.58
CA ASN A 387 21.73 -5.76 -9.25
C ASN A 387 20.22 -5.99 -9.39
N ILE A 388 19.45 -5.32 -8.53
CA ILE A 388 18.00 -5.47 -8.47
C ILE A 388 17.35 -4.52 -9.48
N ILE A 389 16.69 -5.09 -10.51
CA ILE A 389 15.95 -4.35 -11.53
C ILE A 389 14.45 -4.50 -11.32
N LYS A 390 13.73 -3.38 -11.33
CA LYS A 390 12.29 -3.37 -11.11
C LYS A 390 11.50 -3.80 -12.35
N ILE A 391 10.56 -4.74 -12.21
CA ILE A 391 9.64 -5.12 -13.31
C ILE A 391 8.29 -4.38 -13.26
N ASN A 392 7.49 -4.46 -14.33
CA ASN A 392 6.18 -3.82 -14.52
C ASN A 392 5.04 -4.37 -13.62
N LYS A 393 5.29 -4.56 -12.33
CA LYS A 393 4.30 -4.97 -11.31
C LYS A 393 4.41 -4.11 -10.06
N GLY A 394 3.32 -3.46 -9.66
CA GLY A 394 3.31 -2.63 -8.45
C GLY A 394 4.09 -1.31 -8.57
N LEU A 395 4.27 -0.77 -9.77
CA LEU A 395 4.99 0.50 -9.97
C LEU A 395 4.35 1.69 -9.21
N HIS A 396 3.02 1.75 -9.10
CA HIS A 396 2.36 2.78 -8.28
C HIS A 396 2.70 2.64 -6.80
N ARG A 397 2.74 1.41 -6.26
CA ARG A 397 3.07 1.16 -4.86
C ARG A 397 4.51 1.50 -4.54
N LEU A 398 5.45 1.22 -5.46
CA LEU A 398 6.83 1.67 -5.32
C LEU A 398 6.92 3.20 -5.36
N ALA A 399 6.23 3.86 -6.29
CA ALA A 399 6.19 5.31 -6.36
C ALA A 399 5.63 5.93 -5.06
N MET A 400 4.57 5.35 -4.48
CA MET A 400 4.04 5.75 -3.17
C MET A 400 5.07 5.59 -2.07
N ALA A 401 5.72 4.43 -1.98
CA ALA A 401 6.73 4.17 -0.95
C ALA A 401 7.87 5.20 -0.98
N ARG A 402 8.33 5.56 -2.18
CA ARG A 402 9.35 6.60 -2.39
C ARG A 402 8.86 7.98 -1.96
N VAL A 403 7.71 8.41 -2.49
CA VAL A 403 7.15 9.75 -2.24
C VAL A 403 6.81 9.96 -0.76
N VAL A 404 6.31 8.91 -0.10
CA VAL A 404 6.01 8.92 1.34
C VAL A 404 7.29 8.86 2.19
N GLY A 405 8.43 8.47 1.61
CA GLY A 405 9.72 8.38 2.30
C GLY A 405 9.86 7.15 3.18
N LEU A 406 9.33 6.00 2.74
CA LEU A 406 9.53 4.75 3.48
C LEU A 406 11.00 4.34 3.49
N LYS A 407 11.49 3.91 4.65
CA LYS A 407 12.87 3.39 4.77
C LYS A 407 13.04 2.01 4.14
N ARG A 408 11.97 1.19 4.11
CA ARG A 408 12.03 -0.22 3.71
C ARG A 408 10.75 -0.65 2.98
N VAL A 409 10.92 -1.44 1.92
CA VAL A 409 9.86 -2.16 1.23
C VAL A 409 10.28 -3.62 0.99
N THR A 410 9.30 -4.52 1.00
CA THR A 410 9.54 -5.91 0.61
C THR A 410 9.30 -6.08 -0.89
N VAL A 411 10.32 -6.55 -1.60
CA VAL A 411 10.23 -6.95 -3.01
C VAL A 411 10.37 -8.45 -3.14
N ARG A 412 9.81 -9.03 -4.20
CA ARG A 412 9.96 -10.44 -4.53
C ARG A 412 10.78 -10.62 -5.79
N VAL A 413 11.83 -11.43 -5.73
CA VAL A 413 12.59 -11.85 -6.91
C VAL A 413 11.71 -12.78 -7.75
N ARG A 414 11.43 -12.35 -8.98
CA ARG A 414 10.57 -13.05 -9.95
C ARG A 414 11.37 -13.73 -11.04
N GLY A 415 12.65 -13.42 -11.14
CA GLY A 415 13.57 -14.04 -12.06
C GLY A 415 14.99 -13.49 -11.90
N VAL A 416 15.93 -14.17 -12.55
CA VAL A 416 17.35 -13.85 -12.50
C VAL A 416 17.95 -13.99 -13.89
N HIS A 417 19.01 -13.24 -14.15
CA HIS A 417 19.76 -13.35 -15.38
C HIS A 417 20.49 -14.70 -15.46
N GLN A 418 20.58 -15.29 -16.67
CA GLN A 418 21.23 -16.57 -16.88
C GLN A 418 22.69 -16.58 -16.40
N HIS A 419 23.48 -15.56 -16.74
CA HIS A 419 24.88 -15.48 -16.25
C HIS A 419 24.98 -15.41 -14.73
N TRP A 420 24.07 -14.69 -14.07
CA TRP A 420 24.04 -14.64 -12.61
C TRP A 420 23.70 -16.02 -12.03
N TRP A 421 22.72 -16.71 -12.61
CA TRP A 421 22.37 -18.09 -12.22
C TRP A 421 23.56 -19.05 -12.35
N GLU A 422 24.24 -19.04 -13.49
CA GLU A 422 25.40 -19.90 -13.73
C GLU A 422 26.55 -19.64 -12.75
N ALA A 423 26.81 -18.37 -12.41
CA ALA A 423 27.85 -18.00 -11.46
C ALA A 423 27.55 -18.50 -10.03
N HIS A 424 26.28 -18.46 -9.61
CA HIS A 424 25.90 -18.75 -8.22
C HIS A 424 25.43 -20.18 -7.97
N LYS A 425 25.13 -20.96 -9.02
CA LYS A 425 24.90 -22.40 -8.86
C LYS A 425 26.19 -23.20 -8.66
N THR A 426 27.36 -22.60 -8.90
CA THR A 426 28.71 -23.17 -8.65
C THR A 426 28.92 -24.58 -9.22
N GLY A 427 28.37 -24.87 -10.40
CA GLY A 427 28.44 -26.20 -11.04
C GLY A 427 27.52 -27.26 -10.44
N ALA A 428 26.82 -26.97 -9.33
CA ALA A 428 25.84 -27.86 -8.72
C ALA A 428 24.62 -28.04 -9.63
N ARG A 429 23.80 -29.05 -9.32
CA ARG A 429 22.56 -29.36 -10.06
C ARG A 429 21.38 -29.59 -9.12
N GLY A 430 20.18 -29.44 -9.65
CA GLY A 430 18.93 -29.74 -8.94
C GLY A 430 18.80 -28.99 -7.62
N ARG A 431 18.53 -29.71 -6.54
CA ARG A 431 18.31 -29.11 -5.22
C ARG A 431 19.51 -28.31 -4.72
N GLU A 432 20.72 -28.83 -4.87
CA GLU A 432 21.93 -28.15 -4.41
C GLU A 432 22.14 -26.82 -5.14
N ALA A 433 21.96 -26.80 -6.47
CA ALA A 433 21.99 -25.56 -7.25
C ALA A 433 20.96 -24.53 -6.75
N MET A 434 19.74 -24.99 -6.45
CA MET A 434 18.68 -24.12 -5.95
C MET A 434 19.01 -23.54 -4.57
N GLU A 435 19.61 -24.33 -3.68
CA GLU A 435 20.07 -23.87 -2.37
C GLU A 435 21.19 -22.84 -2.50
N ASN A 436 22.19 -23.09 -3.34
CA ASN A 436 23.30 -22.16 -3.57
C ASN A 436 22.80 -20.82 -4.10
N VAL A 437 21.88 -20.85 -5.07
CA VAL A 437 21.25 -19.64 -5.62
C VAL A 437 20.46 -18.90 -4.56
N ALA A 438 19.66 -19.61 -3.75
CA ALA A 438 18.85 -18.99 -2.72
C ALA A 438 19.68 -18.38 -1.57
N MET A 439 20.82 -18.98 -1.22
CA MET A 439 21.80 -18.38 -0.30
C MET A 439 22.52 -17.16 -0.89
N SER A 440 22.62 -17.09 -2.22
CA SER A 440 23.27 -15.99 -2.93
C SER A 440 22.36 -14.82 -3.25
N LEU A 441 21.05 -14.95 -3.01
CA LEU A 441 20.12 -13.83 -3.17
C LEU A 441 20.55 -12.68 -2.25
N PRO A 442 20.39 -11.42 -2.67
CA PRO A 442 20.70 -10.28 -1.82
C PRO A 442 19.98 -10.43 -0.48
N SER A 443 20.74 -10.60 0.60
CA SER A 443 20.17 -10.67 1.94
C SER A 443 19.60 -9.31 2.30
N PRO A 444 18.47 -9.24 3.03
CA PRO A 444 18.05 -7.99 3.64
C PRO A 444 19.22 -7.51 4.50
N ALA A 445 19.90 -6.45 4.08
CA ALA A 445 20.91 -5.84 4.91
C ALA A 445 20.26 -5.55 6.27
N LEU A 446 20.79 -6.20 7.32
CA LEU A 446 20.44 -5.96 8.70
C LEU A 446 20.99 -4.58 9.07
N TYR A 447 20.40 -3.53 8.50
CA TYR A 447 20.56 -2.18 9.00
C TYR A 447 19.70 -2.10 10.26
N TYR A 448 20.37 -2.23 11.41
CA TYR A 448 19.83 -1.96 12.75
C TYR A 448 19.51 -0.49 12.92
#